data_AF-A0A922VDP6-F1
#
_entry.id   AF-A0A922VDP6-F1
#
_cell.length_a   1.000
_cell.length_b   1.000
_cell.length_c   1.000
_cell.angle_alpha   90.00
_cell.angle_beta   90.00
_cell.angle_gamma   90.00
#
_symmetry.space_group_name_H-M   'P 1'
#
loop_
_entity.id
_entity.type
_entity.pdbx_description
1 polymer ?
#
loop_
_entity_poly.entity_id
_entity_poly.type
_entity_poly.pdbx_seq_one_letter_code
_entity_poly.pdbx_strand_id
1 'polypeptide(L)'
;MITINAPWLSQFFHLAVVVLDLAGTLVILVGAAYASGVFLRAFRGSDRSRAYLAFRSTLGRSILLGLEFLVAGDIVKSLVINPTIADLVVLAGLVLVRTFLSISLGVEINGHWPWQDTVMARHRSLAAGSGGQPGCGENPGIDPNGS
;
A
#
# COMPACT_ATOMS: atom_id res chain seq x y z
N MET A 1 -25.22 2.38 37.47
CA MET A 1 -24.30 1.83 36.44
C MET A 1 -25.09 0.83 35.62
N ILE A 2 -25.43 1.15 34.37
CA ILE A 2 -26.09 0.21 33.47
C ILE A 2 -24.98 -0.69 32.90
N THR A 3 -24.88 -1.92 33.39
CA THR A 3 -24.08 -2.98 32.78
C THR A 3 -24.85 -3.49 31.57
N ILE A 4 -24.59 -2.93 30.38
CA ILE A 4 -25.03 -3.55 29.13
C ILE A 4 -24.20 -4.82 28.94
N ASN A 5 -24.71 -5.92 29.46
CA ASN A 5 -24.20 -7.26 29.18
C ASN A 5 -24.69 -7.60 27.76
N ALA A 6 -23.96 -7.14 26.73
CA ALA A 6 -24.26 -7.37 25.32
C ALA A 6 -23.34 -8.48 24.74
N PRO A 7 -23.57 -9.75 25.09
CA PRO A 7 -22.78 -10.87 24.54
C PRO A 7 -22.95 -11.01 23.02
N TRP A 8 -24.07 -10.51 22.47
CA TRP A 8 -24.31 -10.46 21.03
C TRP A 8 -23.30 -9.55 20.31
N LEU A 9 -22.86 -8.48 20.98
CA LEU A 9 -21.94 -7.50 20.42
C LEU A 9 -20.51 -8.10 20.36
N SER A 10 -20.05 -8.72 21.45
CA SER A 10 -18.75 -9.40 21.45
C SER A 10 -18.71 -10.51 20.40
N GLN A 11 -19.75 -11.34 20.30
CA GLN A 11 -19.83 -12.37 19.26
C GLN A 11 -19.77 -11.80 17.83
N PHE A 12 -20.47 -10.71 17.57
CA PHE A 12 -20.42 -10.03 16.27
C PHE A 12 -18.99 -9.57 15.93
N PHE A 13 -18.30 -8.94 16.88
CA PHE A 13 -16.95 -8.48 16.66
C PHE A 13 -15.94 -9.61 16.52
N HIS A 14 -16.07 -10.69 17.29
CA HIS A 14 -15.26 -11.89 17.10
C HIS A 14 -15.48 -12.50 15.71
N LEU A 15 -16.73 -12.58 15.24
CA LEU A 15 -17.04 -13.05 13.90
C LEU A 15 -16.43 -12.13 12.83
N ALA A 16 -16.57 -10.82 12.97
CA ALA A 16 -16.04 -9.84 12.04
C ALA A 16 -14.52 -9.94 11.92
N VAL A 17 -13.81 -10.03 13.05
CA VAL A 17 -12.35 -10.24 13.08
C VAL A 17 -11.97 -11.53 12.38
N VAL A 18 -12.63 -12.65 12.70
CA VAL A 18 -12.33 -13.95 12.08
C VAL A 18 -12.57 -13.91 10.57
N VAL A 19 -13.65 -13.27 10.12
CA VAL A 19 -13.95 -13.11 8.69
C VAL A 19 -12.90 -12.25 7.99
N LEU A 20 -12.48 -11.14 8.60
CA LEU A 20 -11.45 -10.26 8.04
C LEU A 20 -10.08 -10.95 7.97
N ASP A 21 -9.67 -11.63 9.05
CA ASP A 21 -8.42 -12.37 9.13
C ASP A 21 -8.40 -13.52 8.11
N LEU A 22 -9.51 -14.27 7.99
CA LEU A 22 -9.67 -15.33 7.01
C LEU A 22 -9.66 -14.78 5.58
N ALA A 23 -10.41 -13.72 5.29
CA ALA A 23 -10.48 -13.13 3.96
C ALA A 23 -9.10 -12.64 3.50
N GLY A 24 -8.40 -11.88 4.35
CA GLY A 24 -7.05 -11.40 4.04
C GLY A 24 -6.07 -12.54 3.82
N THR A 25 -6.05 -13.52 4.73
CA THR A 25 -5.20 -14.72 4.61
C THR A 25 -5.51 -15.50 3.32
N LEU A 26 -6.79 -15.69 3.00
CA LEU A 26 -7.23 -16.42 1.81
C LEU A 26 -6.79 -15.70 0.53
N VAL A 27 -6.94 -14.38 0.47
CA VAL A 27 -6.51 -13.57 -0.69
C VAL A 27 -5.01 -13.73 -0.93
N ILE A 28 -4.19 -13.67 0.13
CA ILE A 28 -2.74 -13.87 0.03
C ILE A 28 -2.43 -15.30 -0.46
N LEU A 29 -3.03 -16.31 0.15
CA LEU A 29 -2.79 -17.71 -0.20
C LEU A 29 -3.18 -18.02 -1.65
N VAL A 30 -4.38 -17.61 -2.07
CA VAL A 30 -4.89 -17.84 -3.42
C VAL A 30 -4.03 -17.10 -4.44
N GLY A 31 -3.69 -15.84 -4.19
CA GLY A 31 -2.83 -15.06 -5.07
C GLY A 31 -1.43 -15.64 -5.20
N ALA A 32 -0.83 -16.08 -4.09
CA ALA A 32 0.47 -16.75 -4.09
C ALA A 32 0.43 -18.10 -4.82
N ALA A 33 -0.60 -18.91 -4.59
CA ALA A 33 -0.77 -20.20 -5.27
C ALA A 33 -0.98 -20.02 -6.77
N TYR A 34 -1.82 -19.06 -7.18
CA TYR A 34 -2.06 -18.72 -8.57
C TYR A 34 -0.78 -18.23 -9.26
N ALA A 35 -0.09 -17.26 -8.67
CA ALA A 35 1.17 -16.74 -9.20
C ALA A 35 2.21 -17.85 -9.35
N SER A 36 2.35 -18.71 -8.33
CA SER A 36 3.27 -19.85 -8.35
C SER A 36 2.92 -20.84 -9.46
N GLY A 37 1.64 -21.18 -9.63
CA GLY A 37 1.18 -22.10 -10.68
C GLY A 37 1.44 -21.58 -12.09
N VAL A 38 1.24 -20.27 -12.32
CA VAL A 38 1.57 -19.61 -13.59
C VAL A 38 3.08 -19.59 -13.81
N PHE A 39 3.86 -19.25 -12.78
CA PHE A 39 5.32 -19.24 -12.85
C PHE A 39 5.90 -20.63 -13.18
N LEU A 40 5.43 -21.69 -12.53
CA LEU A 40 5.84 -23.07 -12.78
C LEU A 40 5.54 -23.52 -14.22
N ARG A 41 4.42 -23.08 -14.81
CA ARG A 41 4.13 -23.32 -16.23
C ARG A 41 5.06 -22.53 -17.15
N ALA A 42 5.30 -21.27 -16.85
CA ALA A 42 6.16 -20.39 -17.65
C ALA A 42 7.65 -20.77 -17.57
N PHE A 43 8.10 -21.37 -16.46
CA PHE A 43 9.48 -21.81 -16.24
C PHE A 43 9.89 -22.96 -17.17
N ARG A 44 8.93 -23.67 -17.77
CA ARG A 44 9.18 -24.68 -18.81
C ARG A 44 9.50 -24.08 -20.19
N GLY A 45 9.36 -22.76 -20.38
CA GLY A 45 9.75 -22.03 -21.60
C GLY A 45 11.02 -21.17 -21.44
N SER A 46 11.49 -20.56 -22.53
CA SER A 46 12.78 -19.82 -22.59
C SER A 46 12.77 -18.42 -21.96
N ASP A 47 11.63 -17.88 -21.52
CA ASP A 47 11.49 -16.46 -21.15
C ASP A 47 11.39 -16.24 -19.62
N ARG A 48 12.39 -16.74 -18.88
CA ARG A 48 12.42 -16.74 -17.39
C ARG A 48 12.30 -15.35 -16.77
N SER A 49 12.89 -14.33 -17.39
CA SER A 49 12.90 -12.96 -16.86
C SER A 49 11.49 -12.35 -16.84
N ARG A 50 10.70 -12.57 -17.89
CA ARG A 50 9.30 -12.10 -17.95
C ARG A 50 8.40 -12.87 -17.00
N ALA A 51 8.61 -14.18 -16.86
CA ALA A 51 7.88 -15.01 -15.91
C ALA A 51 8.08 -14.54 -14.46
N TYR A 52 9.31 -14.17 -14.09
CA TYR A 52 9.62 -13.67 -12.75
C TYR A 52 8.98 -12.31 -12.46
N LEU A 53 9.01 -11.37 -13.41
CA LEU A 53 8.37 -10.06 -13.26
C LEU A 53 6.85 -10.19 -13.11
N ALA A 54 6.23 -11.06 -13.91
CA ALA A 54 4.79 -11.35 -13.82
C ALA A 54 4.44 -11.97 -12.46
N PHE A 55 5.21 -12.95 -12.00
CA PHE A 55 5.06 -13.57 -10.69
C PHE A 55 5.09 -12.54 -9.56
N ARG A 56 6.13 -11.69 -9.53
CA ARG A 56 6.30 -10.65 -8.49
C ARG A 56 5.18 -9.63 -8.52
N SER A 57 4.69 -9.25 -9.70
CA SER A 57 3.56 -8.32 -9.85
C SER A 57 2.26 -8.91 -9.30
N THR A 58 1.94 -10.16 -9.64
CA THR A 58 0.72 -10.83 -9.15
C THR A 58 0.78 -11.08 -7.65
N LEU A 59 1.91 -11.57 -7.13
CA LEU A 59 2.12 -11.76 -5.70
C LEU A 59 2.01 -10.46 -4.91
N GLY A 60 2.68 -9.41 -5.39
CA GLY A 60 2.66 -8.10 -4.75
C GLY A 60 1.24 -7.53 -4.64
N ARG A 61 0.44 -7.66 -5.71
CA ARG A 61 -0.98 -7.25 -5.70
C ARG A 61 -1.83 -8.04 -4.71
N SER A 62 -1.66 -9.36 -4.63
CA SER A 62 -2.42 -10.18 -3.66
C SER A 62 -2.02 -9.91 -2.22
N ILE A 63 -0.72 -9.67 -1.97
CA ILE A 63 -0.23 -9.32 -0.63
C ILE A 63 -0.78 -7.96 -0.21
N LEU A 64 -0.71 -6.94 -1.08
CA LEU A 64 -1.22 -5.60 -0.77
C LEU A 64 -2.72 -5.65 -0.43
N LEU A 65 -3.51 -6.33 -1.26
CA LEU A 65 -4.94 -6.49 -1.02
C LEU A 65 -5.23 -7.27 0.28
N GLY A 66 -4.54 -8.39 0.50
CA GLY A 66 -4.72 -9.19 1.71
C GLY A 66 -4.32 -8.44 2.99
N LEU A 67 -3.29 -7.60 2.91
CA LEU A 67 -2.89 -6.72 4.01
C LEU A 67 -3.96 -5.66 4.34
N GLU A 68 -4.74 -5.17 3.38
CA GLU A 68 -5.85 -4.26 3.71
C GLU A 68 -6.88 -4.94 4.63
N PHE A 69 -7.20 -6.20 4.36
CA PHE A 69 -8.15 -6.99 5.17
C PHE A 69 -7.58 -7.39 6.54
N LEU A 70 -6.35 -7.90 6.60
CA LEU A 70 -5.70 -8.31 7.84
C LEU A 70 -5.61 -7.14 8.83
N VAL A 71 -5.43 -5.95 8.31
CA VAL A 71 -5.25 -4.73 9.09
C VAL A 71 -6.55 -4.23 9.66
N ALA A 72 -7.63 -4.34 8.89
CA ALA A 72 -8.96 -4.07 9.40
C ALA A 72 -9.29 -5.01 10.56
N GLY A 73 -8.94 -6.31 10.44
CA GLY A 73 -9.10 -7.29 11.51
C GLY A 73 -8.35 -6.92 12.79
N ASP A 74 -7.08 -6.53 12.66
CA ASP A 74 -6.24 -6.14 13.79
C ASP A 74 -6.72 -4.87 14.50
N ILE A 75 -7.19 -3.86 13.75
CA ILE A 75 -7.77 -2.63 14.34
C ILE A 75 -9.05 -2.95 15.12
N VAL A 76 -9.95 -3.76 14.56
CA VAL A 76 -11.21 -4.13 15.23
C VAL A 76 -10.94 -4.95 16.49
N LYS A 77 -10.01 -5.91 16.42
CA LYS A 77 -9.59 -6.74 17.55
C LYS A 77 -9.12 -5.88 18.73
N SER A 78 -8.39 -4.80 18.46
CA SER A 78 -7.82 -3.96 19.51
C SER A 78 -8.77 -2.91 20.10
N LEU A 79 -9.71 -2.38 19.30
CA LEU A 79 -10.60 -1.29 19.74
C LEU A 79 -11.82 -1.78 20.55
N VAL A 80 -12.18 -3.06 20.43
CA VAL A 80 -13.48 -3.55 20.89
C VAL A 80 -13.37 -4.51 22.07
N ILE A 81 -12.35 -5.34 22.13
CA ILE A 81 -12.21 -6.37 23.16
C ILE A 81 -11.54 -5.72 24.37
N ASN A 82 -12.33 -5.07 25.24
CA ASN A 82 -11.98 -4.47 26.54
C ASN A 82 -10.51 -3.97 26.65
N PRO A 83 -10.23 -2.69 26.37
CA PRO A 83 -8.84 -2.21 26.33
C PRO A 83 -8.18 -2.27 27.72
N THR A 84 -7.26 -3.21 27.91
CA THR A 84 -6.31 -3.17 29.03
C THR A 84 -4.97 -2.60 28.56
N ILE A 85 -4.15 -2.06 29.47
CA ILE A 85 -2.80 -1.58 29.15
C ILE A 85 -1.95 -2.69 28.51
N ALA A 86 -2.16 -3.96 28.90
CA ALA A 86 -1.49 -5.11 28.30
C ALA A 86 -1.92 -5.32 26.83
N ASP A 87 -3.21 -5.19 26.54
CA ASP A 87 -3.73 -5.33 25.17
C ASP A 87 -3.24 -4.19 24.26
N LEU A 88 -3.08 -2.98 24.81
CA LEU A 88 -2.46 -1.85 24.10
C LEU A 88 -0.99 -2.11 23.77
N VAL A 89 -0.25 -2.79 24.65
CA VAL A 89 1.16 -3.18 24.39
C VAL A 89 1.23 -4.23 23.27
N VAL A 90 0.33 -5.21 23.26
CA VAL A 90 0.24 -6.20 22.17
C VAL A 90 -0.13 -5.52 20.85
N LEU A 91 -1.09 -4.59 20.87
CA LEU A 91 -1.45 -3.77 19.72
C LEU A 91 -0.23 -2.99 19.18
N ALA A 92 0.49 -2.30 20.06
CA ALA A 92 1.69 -1.57 19.69
C ALA A 92 2.77 -2.50 19.09
N GLY A 93 2.94 -3.70 19.66
CA GLY A 93 3.84 -4.73 19.12
C GLY A 93 3.45 -5.19 17.72
N LEU A 94 2.17 -5.48 17.49
CA LEU A 94 1.66 -5.91 16.19
C LEU A 94 1.79 -4.80 15.13
N VAL A 95 1.45 -3.55 15.48
CA VAL A 95 1.63 -2.38 14.59
C VAL A 95 3.11 -2.18 14.26
N LEU A 96 4.00 -2.36 15.23
CA LEU A 96 5.44 -2.20 15.05
C LEU A 96 6.01 -3.28 14.11
N VAL A 97 5.62 -4.54 14.29
CA VAL A 97 5.99 -5.63 13.37
C VAL A 97 5.48 -5.35 11.97
N ARG A 98 4.21 -4.93 11.82
CA ARG A 98 3.64 -4.60 10.52
C ARG A 98 4.37 -3.46 9.84
N THR A 99 4.68 -2.40 10.57
CA THR A 99 5.38 -1.22 10.04
C THR A 99 6.79 -1.60 9.62
N PHE A 100 7.52 -2.36 10.45
CA PHE A 100 8.86 -2.83 10.15
C PHE A 100 8.90 -3.73 8.91
N LEU A 101 8.03 -4.74 8.84
CA LEU A 101 7.96 -5.65 7.69
C LEU A 101 7.54 -4.90 6.41
N SER A 102 6.53 -4.03 6.50
CA SER A 102 6.07 -3.23 5.36
C SER A 102 7.19 -2.34 4.81
N ILE A 103 8.01 -1.73 5.68
CA ILE A 103 9.14 -0.90 5.28
C ILE A 103 10.27 -1.77 4.70
N SER A 104 10.61 -2.88 5.37
CA SER A 104 11.69 -3.79 4.95
C SER A 104 11.45 -4.37 3.55
N LEU A 105 10.23 -4.85 3.27
CA LEU A 105 9.87 -5.33 1.93
C LEU A 105 9.92 -4.20 0.88
N GLY A 106 9.45 -3.00 1.23
CA GLY A 106 9.50 -1.84 0.33
C GLY A 106 10.94 -1.47 -0.06
N VAL A 107 11.87 -1.53 0.88
CA VAL A 107 13.29 -1.25 0.65
C VAL A 107 13.94 -2.35 -0.20
N GLU A 108 13.65 -3.63 0.05
CA GLU A 108 14.19 -4.73 -0.75
C GLU A 108 13.72 -4.66 -2.22
N ILE A 109 12.45 -4.28 -2.45
CA ILE A 109 11.88 -4.19 -3.80
C ILE A 109 12.41 -2.98 -4.57
N ASN A 110 12.46 -1.81 -3.94
CA ASN A 110 12.79 -0.56 -4.62
C ASN A 110 14.29 -0.21 -4.55
N GLY A 111 15.03 -0.77 -3.60
CA GLY A 111 16.43 -0.43 -3.35
C GLY A 111 16.64 0.96 -2.72
N HIS A 112 15.55 1.69 -2.44
CA HIS A 112 15.54 3.00 -1.81
C HIS A 112 14.41 3.08 -0.77
N TRP A 113 14.59 3.95 0.21
CA TRP A 113 13.61 4.10 1.30
C TRP A 113 12.37 4.87 0.82
N PRO A 114 11.17 4.58 1.37
CA PRO A 114 9.92 5.17 0.89
C PRO A 114 9.84 6.69 1.03
N TRP A 115 10.64 7.29 1.93
CA TRP A 115 10.75 8.75 2.07
C TRP A 115 11.64 9.42 1.01
N GLN A 116 12.32 8.66 0.13
CA GLN A 116 13.13 9.20 -0.96
C GLN A 116 12.31 9.51 -2.22
N ASP A 117 11.20 8.79 -2.44
CA ASP A 117 10.33 8.97 -3.62
C ASP A 117 9.67 10.35 -3.67
N THR A 118 9.32 10.91 -2.50
CA THR A 118 8.72 12.25 -2.39
C THR A 118 9.69 13.37 -2.78
N VAL A 119 11.00 13.16 -2.61
CA VAL A 119 12.03 14.14 -2.99
C VAL A 119 12.20 14.18 -4.50
N MET A 120 12.23 13.01 -5.16
CA MET A 120 12.38 12.91 -6.61
C MET A 120 11.15 13.46 -7.38
N ALA A 121 9.95 13.28 -6.84
CA ALA A 121 8.72 13.85 -7.41
C ALA A 121 8.74 15.39 -7.48
N ARG A 122 9.37 16.05 -6.49
CA ARG A 122 9.50 17.52 -6.43
C ARG A 122 10.48 18.08 -7.45
N HIS A 123 11.59 17.39 -7.71
CA HIS A 123 12.56 17.81 -8.72
C HIS A 123 11.99 17.71 -10.14
N ARG A 124 11.15 16.71 -10.43
CA ARG A 124 10.49 16.58 -11.74
C ARG A 124 9.48 17.70 -12.00
N SER A 125 8.74 18.15 -10.98
CA SER A 125 7.80 19.26 -11.12
C SER A 125 8.51 20.62 -11.28
N LEU A 126 9.66 20.81 -10.62
CA LEU A 126 10.52 21.99 -10.85
C LEU A 126 11.16 21.99 -12.25
N ALA A 127 11.61 20.84 -12.75
CA ALA A 127 12.15 20.71 -14.11
C ALA A 127 11.06 20.83 -15.19
N ALA A 128 9.84 20.36 -14.93
CA ALA A 128 8.71 20.50 -15.84
C ALA A 128 8.16 21.95 -15.87
N GLY A 129 8.23 22.67 -14.75
CA GLY A 129 7.83 24.08 -14.66
C GLY A 129 8.82 25.08 -15.29
N SER A 130 10.06 24.66 -15.54
CA SER A 130 11.09 25.52 -16.16
C SER A 130 11.15 25.40 -17.70
N GLY A 131 10.37 24.49 -18.30
CA GLY A 131 10.35 24.25 -19.76
C GLY A 131 9.33 25.06 -20.55
N GLY A 132 8.62 26.01 -19.92
CA GLY A 132 7.47 26.69 -20.52
C GLY A 132 7.48 28.21 -20.39
N GLN A 133 8.47 28.90 -20.97
CA GLN A 133 8.27 30.28 -21.44
C GLN A 133 9.31 30.68 -22.53
N PRO A 134 8.98 30.58 -23.82
CA PRO A 134 9.53 31.46 -24.83
C PRO A 134 8.44 32.48 -25.19
N GLY A 135 8.49 33.64 -24.56
CA GLY A 135 7.51 34.70 -24.73
C GLY A 135 8.16 36.08 -24.67
N CYS A 136 9.19 36.30 -25.48
CA CYS A 136 9.55 37.65 -25.91
C CYS A 136 8.38 38.20 -26.73
N GLY A 137 7.48 38.92 -26.08
CA GLY A 137 6.29 39.47 -26.70
C GLY A 137 5.93 40.80 -26.05
N GLU A 138 6.78 41.80 -26.27
CA GLU A 138 6.37 43.20 -26.10
C GLU A 138 7.13 44.00 -27.17
N ASN A 139 6.51 44.17 -28.33
CA ASN A 139 6.88 45.19 -29.31
C ASN A 139 5.74 46.22 -29.32
N PRO A 140 5.81 47.28 -28.51
CA PRO A 140 4.89 48.40 -28.63
C PRO A 140 5.34 49.24 -29.83
N GLY A 141 4.50 49.25 -30.86
CA GLY A 141 4.79 49.92 -32.13
C GLY A 141 5.17 51.39 -31.98
N ILE A 142 6.14 51.80 -32.80
CA ILE A 142 6.24 53.19 -33.22
C ILE A 142 5.47 53.31 -34.53
N ASP A 143 4.31 53.96 -34.39
CA ASP A 143 3.47 54.50 -35.43
C ASP A 143 4.27 55.40 -36.39
N PRO A 144 4.30 55.10 -37.71
CA PRO A 144 4.81 56.00 -38.72
C PRO A 144 3.66 56.86 -39.28
N ASN A 145 3.07 57.72 -38.46
CA ASN A 145 2.11 58.71 -38.94
C ASN A 145 2.53 60.10 -38.49
N GLY A 146 2.37 61.05 -39.39
CA GLY A 146 2.29 62.45 -39.02
C GLY A 146 3.50 63.29 -39.39
N SER A 147 3.82 63.36 -40.69
CA SER A 147 3.96 64.60 -41.50
C SER A 147 4.63 64.30 -42.84
#